data_AF-A0A2U0SDE7-F1
#
_entry.id   AF-A0A2U0SDE7-F1
#
_cell.length_a   1.000
_cell.length_b   1.000
_cell.length_c   1.000
_cell.angle_alpha   90.00
_cell.angle_beta   90.00
_cell.angle_gamma   90.00
#
_symmetry.space_group_name_H-M   'P 1'
#
loop_
_entity.id
_entity.type
_entity.pdbx_description
1 polymer ?
#
loop_
_entity_poly.entity_id
_entity_poly.type
_entity_poly.pdbx_seq_one_letter_code
_entity_poly.pdbx_strand_id
1 'polypeptide(L)'
;MYDTLMQMGRWFGYRPRYADLCRLYTSPVLVRWYRHIATATAELREEFDLAFSTGQTPLQFGHRVRTHPDGLLITAANKMRAGTRVRAGFSGTISETVSFEEGQAKSNFDAFEAFFRRLPAQSGKGRQVWDEVDGREIVTLLRQVETSRDSWKANSRALAEYVGNRVAAGRLKTWTVILAGNGRSKVSRLIGPYEVTLTDREPDRHGGDGRITIGRLVSPADEVADLDRTAQERAMQHTIDAWEKKPEPKKDRPKTASGPFIRRQRSHDRGLLIVYPIDAGLPGDLPLMGFAVSFPFDAGAPLLDYAENSVKQLESMFE
;
A
#
# COMPACT_ATOMS: atom_id res chain seq x y z
N MET A 1 16.99 11.00 -10.58
CA MET A 1 15.69 11.06 -11.26
C MET A 1 14.55 11.47 -10.35
N TYR A 2 14.37 10.85 -9.17
CA TYR A 2 13.39 11.34 -8.17
C TYR A 2 13.62 12.82 -7.82
N ASP A 3 14.87 13.19 -7.49
CA ASP A 3 15.27 14.59 -7.28
C ASP A 3 14.99 15.45 -8.52
N THR A 4 15.40 15.02 -9.72
CA THR A 4 15.13 15.73 -10.99
C THR A 4 13.64 16.03 -11.21
N LEU A 5 12.76 15.04 -11.00
CA LEU A 5 11.31 15.22 -11.14
C LEU A 5 10.74 16.13 -10.04
N MET A 6 11.24 16.03 -8.81
CA MET A 6 10.88 16.96 -7.74
C MET A 6 11.35 18.39 -8.05
N GLN A 7 12.52 18.58 -8.67
CA GLN A 7 13.01 19.89 -9.11
C GLN A 7 12.15 20.44 -10.25
N MET A 8 11.78 19.61 -11.24
CA MET A 8 10.88 20.02 -12.33
C MET A 8 9.48 20.40 -11.81
N GLY A 9 8.96 19.68 -10.82
CA GLY A 9 7.67 19.98 -10.20
C GLY A 9 7.64 21.31 -9.41
N ARG A 10 8.81 21.84 -9.02
CA ARG A 10 8.90 23.14 -8.32
C ARG A 10 8.60 24.33 -9.22
N TRP A 11 8.65 24.19 -10.55
CA TRP A 11 8.45 25.30 -11.49
C TRP A 11 7.03 25.91 -11.42
N PHE A 12 6.04 25.12 -11.01
CA PHE A 12 4.64 25.56 -10.93
C PHE A 12 4.33 26.44 -9.70
N GLY A 13 5.25 26.53 -8.74
CA GLY A 13 5.14 27.42 -7.57
C GLY A 13 3.93 27.17 -6.65
N TYR A 14 3.82 27.98 -5.59
CA TYR A 14 2.70 27.95 -4.64
C TYR A 14 1.82 29.19 -4.85
N ARG A 15 0.97 29.14 -5.87
CA ARG A 15 0.01 30.21 -6.20
C ARG A 15 -1.39 29.62 -6.37
N PRO A 16 -2.08 29.27 -5.26
CA PRO A 16 -3.35 28.55 -5.30
C PRO A 16 -4.45 29.26 -6.11
N ARG A 17 -4.40 30.60 -6.15
CA ARG A 17 -5.37 31.47 -6.84
C ARG A 17 -5.25 31.49 -8.37
N TYR A 18 -4.29 30.76 -8.95
CA TYR A 18 -4.04 30.72 -10.40
C TYR A 18 -4.05 29.27 -10.95
N ALA A 19 -4.63 28.34 -10.19
CA ALA A 19 -4.67 26.93 -10.57
C ALA A 19 -5.47 26.69 -11.87
N ASP A 20 -6.46 27.54 -12.12
CA ASP A 20 -7.30 27.58 -13.34
C ASP A 20 -6.52 27.97 -14.61
N LEU A 21 -5.40 28.68 -14.47
CA LEU A 21 -4.56 29.10 -15.59
C LEU A 21 -3.52 28.06 -16.00
N CYS A 22 -3.22 27.08 -15.13
CA CYS A 22 -2.21 26.08 -15.41
C CYS A 22 -2.75 24.98 -16.34
N ARG A 23 -2.20 24.91 -17.56
CA ARG A 23 -2.39 23.76 -18.47
C ARG A 23 -1.13 22.93 -18.50
N LEU A 24 -1.28 21.62 -18.36
CA LEU A 24 -0.18 20.68 -18.29
C LEU A 24 -0.15 19.84 -19.57
N TYR A 25 0.85 20.10 -20.42
CA TYR A 25 1.13 19.33 -21.63
C TYR A 25 2.33 18.44 -21.35
N THR A 26 2.09 17.14 -21.20
CA THR A 26 3.14 16.19 -20.81
C THR A 26 2.90 14.82 -21.42
N SER A 27 3.91 13.96 -21.42
CA SER A 27 3.77 12.58 -21.90
C SER A 27 3.04 11.71 -20.87
N PRO A 28 2.34 10.64 -21.30
CA PRO A 28 1.73 9.67 -20.38
C PRO A 28 2.73 9.08 -19.37
N VAL A 29 3.99 8.91 -19.79
CA VAL A 29 5.10 8.45 -18.96
C VAL A 29 5.34 9.39 -17.77
N LEU A 30 5.46 10.69 -18.04
CA LEU A 30 5.67 11.68 -16.99
C LEU A 30 4.48 11.79 -16.03
N VAL A 31 3.23 11.65 -16.54
CA VAL A 31 2.04 11.61 -15.68
C VAL A 31 2.15 10.48 -14.65
N ARG A 32 2.57 9.27 -15.07
CA ARG A 32 2.74 8.13 -14.16
C ARG A 32 3.78 8.40 -13.09
N TRP A 33 4.93 8.96 -13.48
CA TRP A 33 5.99 9.26 -12.52
C TRP A 33 5.57 10.32 -11.51
N TYR A 34 4.92 11.40 -11.95
CA TYR A 34 4.42 12.43 -11.03
C TYR A 34 3.30 11.91 -10.12
N ARG A 35 2.41 11.04 -10.63
CA ARG A 35 1.39 10.37 -9.80
C ARG A 35 2.06 9.55 -8.70
N HIS A 36 3.07 8.76 -9.04
CA HIS A 36 3.82 7.95 -8.09
C HIS A 36 4.54 8.81 -7.03
N ILE A 37 5.25 9.85 -7.45
CA ILE A 37 5.95 10.79 -6.55
C ILE A 37 4.97 11.51 -5.63
N ALA A 38 3.83 11.96 -6.16
CA ALA A 38 2.82 12.66 -5.40
C ALA A 38 2.23 11.77 -4.29
N THR A 39 1.96 10.50 -4.59
CA THR A 39 1.50 9.51 -3.60
C THR A 39 2.55 9.29 -2.51
N ALA A 40 3.79 8.95 -2.88
CA ALA A 40 4.88 8.75 -1.91
C ALA A 40 5.15 9.99 -1.05
N THR A 41 5.06 11.20 -1.65
CA THR A 41 5.21 12.46 -0.93
C THR A 41 4.05 12.71 0.04
N ALA A 42 2.82 12.36 -0.36
CA ALA A 42 1.65 12.49 0.51
C ALA A 42 1.75 11.57 1.72
N GLU A 43 2.15 10.31 1.53
CA GLU A 43 2.38 9.37 2.62
C GLU A 43 3.51 9.82 3.55
N LEU A 44 4.62 10.30 2.99
CA LEU A 44 5.73 10.84 3.77
C LEU A 44 5.32 12.05 4.63
N ARG A 45 4.41 12.90 4.13
CA ARG A 45 3.86 14.02 4.90
C ARG A 45 3.05 13.56 6.11
N GLU A 46 2.30 12.47 5.99
CA GLU A 46 1.61 11.88 7.14
C GLU A 46 2.62 11.31 8.16
N GLU A 47 3.72 10.71 7.71
CA GLU A 47 4.80 10.28 8.62
C GLU A 47 5.48 11.48 9.32
N PHE A 48 5.66 12.61 8.63
CA PHE A 48 6.16 13.86 9.24
C PHE A 48 5.24 14.36 10.35
N ASP A 49 3.92 14.36 10.12
CA ASP A 49 2.94 14.78 11.11
C ASP A 49 3.01 13.90 12.38
N LEU A 50 3.19 12.60 12.19
CA LEU A 50 3.43 11.66 13.30
C LEU A 50 4.74 11.95 14.03
N ALA A 51 5.84 12.12 13.30
CA ALA A 51 7.15 12.40 13.89
C ALA A 51 7.14 13.71 14.70
N PHE A 52 6.55 14.76 14.14
CA PHE A 52 6.42 16.06 14.79
C PHE A 52 5.53 15.96 16.04
N SER A 53 4.37 15.32 15.94
CA SER A 53 3.44 15.17 17.08
C SER A 53 4.02 14.35 18.23
N THR A 54 4.93 13.42 17.93
CA THR A 54 5.64 12.57 18.91
C THR A 54 7.01 13.12 19.36
N GLY A 55 7.38 14.33 18.92
CA GLY A 55 8.61 15.01 19.34
C GLY A 55 9.90 14.39 18.79
N GLN A 56 9.83 13.65 17.68
CA GLN A 56 11.02 13.08 17.06
C GLN A 56 11.91 14.16 16.44
N THR A 57 13.22 13.96 16.51
CA THR A 57 14.19 14.88 15.91
C THR A 57 14.31 14.64 14.40
N PRO A 58 14.70 15.66 13.61
CA PRO A 58 14.97 15.48 12.18
C PRO A 58 15.99 14.37 11.87
N LEU A 59 16.96 14.15 12.76
CA LEU A 59 17.94 13.07 12.61
C LEU A 59 17.27 11.69 12.71
N GLN A 60 16.43 11.49 13.73
CA GLN A 60 15.67 10.24 13.91
C GLN A 60 14.74 9.99 12.71
N PHE A 61 14.09 11.05 12.22
CA PHE A 61 13.24 10.96 11.05
C PHE A 61 14.03 10.65 9.76
N GLY A 62 15.21 11.25 9.58
CA GLY A 62 16.05 11.01 8.40
C GLY A 62 16.42 9.53 8.22
N HIS A 63 16.61 8.78 9.31
CA HIS A 63 16.77 7.33 9.26
C HIS A 63 15.52 6.62 8.73
N ARG A 64 14.34 7.05 9.19
CA ARG A 64 13.05 6.51 8.75
C ARG A 64 12.82 6.71 7.25
N VAL A 65 13.08 7.91 6.73
CA VAL A 65 12.97 8.23 5.29
C VAL A 65 13.82 7.30 4.44
N ARG A 66 15.08 7.06 4.84
CA ARG A 66 16.02 6.20 4.10
C ARG A 66 15.59 4.73 4.07
N THR A 67 14.80 4.32 5.05
CA THR A 67 14.32 2.94 5.19
C THR A 67 12.87 2.75 4.75
N HIS A 68 12.21 3.82 4.29
CA HIS A 68 10.81 3.77 3.91
C HIS A 68 10.62 2.84 2.69
N PRO A 69 9.57 2.00 2.69
CA PRO A 69 9.37 1.04 1.62
C PRO A 69 8.96 1.70 0.31
N ASP A 70 8.58 2.98 0.29
CA ASP A 70 8.42 3.80 -0.93
C ASP A 70 9.73 4.30 -1.51
N GLY A 71 10.88 3.69 -1.15
CA GLY A 71 12.12 3.73 -1.94
C GLY A 71 12.47 5.13 -2.40
N LEU A 72 12.33 6.10 -1.49
CA LEU A 72 12.74 7.48 -1.66
C LEU A 72 14.25 7.49 -1.80
N LEU A 73 14.74 7.12 -2.98
CA LEU A 73 16.14 7.16 -3.34
C LEU A 73 16.52 8.64 -3.41
N ILE A 74 16.98 9.16 -2.26
CA ILE A 74 17.55 10.50 -2.09
C ILE A 74 18.74 10.71 -3.04
N THR A 75 19.33 9.61 -3.54
CA THR A 75 20.43 9.62 -4.51
C THR A 75 19.94 9.14 -5.88
N ALA A 76 20.41 9.81 -6.93
CA ALA A 76 20.09 9.43 -8.30
C ALA A 76 20.62 8.01 -8.60
N ALA A 77 19.84 7.19 -9.32
CA ALA A 77 20.14 5.78 -9.59
C ALA A 77 21.52 5.58 -10.24
N ASN A 78 21.90 6.50 -11.15
CA ASN A 78 23.23 6.57 -11.77
C ASN A 78 24.41 6.80 -10.80
N LYS A 79 24.17 7.21 -9.55
CA LYS A 79 25.18 7.33 -8.49
C LYS A 79 25.22 6.12 -7.57
N MET A 80 24.30 5.18 -7.72
CA MET A 80 24.32 3.92 -7.00
C MET A 80 25.18 2.92 -7.75
N ARG A 81 26.27 2.45 -7.12
CA ARG A 81 27.14 1.44 -7.72
C ARG A 81 26.40 0.10 -7.77
N ALA A 82 26.70 -0.70 -8.80
CA ALA A 82 26.27 -2.10 -8.87
C ALA A 82 26.58 -2.81 -7.53
N GLY A 83 25.58 -3.43 -6.90
CA GLY A 83 25.71 -4.10 -5.60
C GLY A 83 25.29 -3.27 -4.37
N THR A 84 24.77 -2.04 -4.53
CA THR A 84 24.22 -1.28 -3.39
C THR A 84 22.90 -1.90 -2.91
N ARG A 85 22.89 -2.53 -1.74
CA ARG A 85 21.68 -3.07 -1.11
C ARG A 85 20.82 -1.94 -0.55
N VAL A 86 19.59 -1.82 -1.02
CA VAL A 86 18.61 -0.88 -0.44
C VAL A 86 17.91 -1.61 0.69
N ARG A 87 17.93 -1.04 1.89
CA ARG A 87 17.26 -1.63 3.06
C ARG A 87 15.90 -1.00 3.25
N ALA A 88 14.82 -1.77 3.17
CA ALA A 88 13.46 -1.31 3.39
C ALA A 88 12.85 -1.98 4.63
N GLY A 89 12.15 -1.20 5.45
CA GLY A 89 11.39 -1.69 6.59
C GLY A 89 9.90 -1.55 6.34
N PHE A 90 9.11 -2.58 6.65
CA PHE A 90 7.64 -2.56 6.50
C PHE A 90 6.90 -2.22 7.80
N SER A 91 7.62 -2.00 8.91
CA SER A 91 7.02 -1.65 10.20
C SER A 91 6.27 -0.33 10.12
N GLY A 92 5.00 -0.32 10.53
CA GLY A 92 4.14 0.88 10.52
C GLY A 92 3.77 1.39 9.12
N THR A 93 3.94 0.60 8.07
CA THR A 93 3.59 0.98 6.69
C THR A 93 2.40 0.17 6.19
N ILE A 94 1.83 0.61 5.06
CA ILE A 94 0.85 -0.16 4.29
C ILE A 94 1.42 -0.45 2.91
N SER A 95 1.24 -1.66 2.41
CA SER A 95 1.65 -2.08 1.07
C SER A 95 0.43 -2.47 0.27
N GLU A 96 0.12 -1.78 -0.83
CA GLU A 96 -1.05 -2.05 -1.67
C GLU A 96 -0.68 -2.31 -3.13
N THR A 97 -1.38 -3.24 -3.77
CA THR A 97 -1.22 -3.53 -5.19
C THR A 97 -1.95 -2.48 -6.02
N VAL A 98 -1.24 -1.78 -6.90
CA VAL A 98 -1.82 -0.80 -7.83
C VAL A 98 -1.60 -1.16 -9.29
N SER A 99 -0.66 -2.08 -9.58
CA SER A 99 -0.36 -2.56 -10.92
C SER A 99 -0.45 -4.09 -10.99
N PHE A 100 -1.02 -4.56 -12.09
CA PHE A 100 -1.38 -5.95 -12.35
C PHE A 100 -0.94 -6.34 -13.76
N GLU A 101 -0.72 -7.64 -13.96
CA GLU A 101 -0.49 -8.24 -15.26
C GLU A 101 -1.63 -9.21 -15.55
N GLU A 102 -2.29 -9.06 -16.70
CA GLU A 102 -3.43 -9.88 -17.10
C GLU A 102 -3.09 -11.39 -17.10
N GLY A 103 -1.88 -11.74 -17.55
CA GLY A 103 -1.40 -13.13 -17.56
C GLY A 103 -1.30 -13.78 -16.17
N GLN A 104 -1.22 -12.98 -15.09
CA GLN A 104 -1.15 -13.45 -13.70
C GLN A 104 -2.54 -13.51 -13.05
N ALA A 105 -3.59 -13.00 -13.70
CA ALA A 105 -4.92 -12.86 -13.09
C ALA A 105 -5.49 -14.22 -12.64
N LYS A 106 -5.33 -15.26 -13.48
CA LYS A 106 -5.86 -16.60 -13.18
C LYS A 106 -5.09 -17.29 -12.06
N SER A 107 -3.76 -17.27 -12.10
CA SER A 107 -2.93 -17.88 -11.04
C SER A 107 -3.19 -17.22 -9.69
N ASN A 108 -3.29 -15.88 -9.68
CA ASN A 108 -3.62 -15.13 -8.47
C ASN A 108 -5.03 -15.45 -7.97
N PHE A 109 -6.03 -15.49 -8.85
CA PHE A 109 -7.39 -15.89 -8.48
C PHE A 109 -7.40 -17.25 -7.78
N ASP A 110 -6.72 -18.24 -8.36
CA ASP A 110 -6.66 -19.60 -7.80
C ASP A 110 -5.95 -19.63 -6.44
N ALA A 111 -4.87 -18.85 -6.28
CA ALA A 111 -4.15 -18.75 -5.02
C ALA A 111 -5.03 -18.15 -3.90
N PHE A 112 -5.77 -17.07 -4.19
CA PHE A 112 -6.69 -16.47 -3.23
C PHE A 112 -7.89 -17.39 -2.94
N GLU A 113 -8.48 -18.03 -3.96
CA GLU A 113 -9.55 -19.01 -3.76
C GLU A 113 -9.10 -20.14 -2.84
N ALA A 114 -7.94 -20.74 -3.09
CA ALA A 114 -7.38 -21.82 -2.27
C ALA A 114 -7.07 -21.35 -0.84
N PHE A 115 -6.63 -20.11 -0.66
CA PHE A 115 -6.44 -19.51 0.65
C PHE A 115 -7.76 -19.35 1.42
N PHE A 116 -8.79 -18.75 0.81
CA PHE A 116 -10.08 -18.55 1.48
C PHE A 116 -10.80 -19.86 1.81
N ARG A 117 -10.63 -20.93 1.01
CA ARG A 117 -11.15 -22.26 1.33
C ARG A 117 -10.51 -22.91 2.55
N ARG A 118 -9.28 -22.53 2.91
CA ARG A 118 -8.55 -23.05 4.08
C ARG A 118 -8.86 -22.31 5.37
N LEU A 119 -9.39 -21.09 5.28
CA LEU A 119 -9.81 -20.33 6.45
C LEU A 119 -11.10 -20.91 7.05
N PRO A 120 -11.38 -20.66 8.34
CA PRO A 120 -12.64 -21.06 8.96
C PRO A 120 -13.84 -20.57 8.13
N ALA A 121 -14.84 -21.44 7.98
CA ALA A 121 -16.04 -21.11 7.21
C ALA A 121 -16.73 -19.87 7.80
N GLN A 122 -17.17 -18.97 6.92
CA GLN A 122 -17.93 -17.78 7.29
C GLN A 122 -19.33 -17.91 6.70
N SER A 123 -20.32 -17.31 7.35
CA SER A 123 -21.69 -17.25 6.88
C SER A 123 -22.01 -15.87 6.33
N GLY A 124 -22.69 -15.81 5.19
CA GLY A 124 -23.20 -14.55 4.61
C GLY A 124 -22.67 -14.27 3.22
N LYS A 125 -23.28 -13.28 2.56
CA LYS A 125 -22.85 -12.77 1.24
C LYS A 125 -22.08 -11.47 1.39
N GLY A 126 -21.22 -11.16 0.41
CA GLY A 126 -20.49 -9.89 0.37
C GLY A 126 -19.23 -9.91 1.25
N ARG A 127 -18.90 -8.77 1.86
CA ARG A 127 -17.67 -8.60 2.66
C ARG A 127 -17.55 -9.66 3.76
N GLN A 128 -16.40 -10.33 3.79
CA GLN A 128 -16.04 -11.32 4.82
C GLN A 128 -14.89 -10.80 5.67
N VAL A 129 -14.89 -11.13 6.95
CA VAL A 129 -13.83 -10.79 7.90
C VAL A 129 -13.49 -12.03 8.71
N TRP A 130 -12.20 -12.35 8.78
CA TRP A 130 -11.65 -13.36 9.66
C TRP A 130 -10.74 -12.67 10.64
N ASP A 131 -11.02 -12.88 11.92
CA ASP A 131 -10.09 -12.55 12.97
C ASP A 131 -9.24 -13.76 13.32
N GLU A 132 -8.04 -13.50 13.81
CA GLU A 132 -7.12 -14.50 14.33
C GLU A 132 -6.57 -15.53 13.34
N VAL A 133 -6.38 -15.13 12.08
CA VAL A 133 -5.69 -15.96 11.08
C VAL A 133 -4.19 -16.08 11.42
N ASP A 134 -3.65 -17.30 11.36
CA ASP A 134 -2.23 -17.55 11.62
C ASP A 134 -1.35 -16.88 10.55
N GLY A 135 -0.31 -16.16 10.98
CA GLY A 135 0.62 -15.49 10.07
C GLY A 135 1.31 -16.41 9.05
N ARG A 136 1.43 -17.71 9.33
CA ARG A 136 1.96 -18.72 8.39
C ARG A 136 1.06 -18.91 7.18
N GLU A 137 -0.26 -18.78 7.33
CA GLU A 137 -1.20 -18.82 6.20
C GLU A 137 -0.98 -17.61 5.27
N ILE A 138 -0.70 -16.44 5.85
CA ILE A 138 -0.39 -15.22 5.10
C ILE A 138 0.94 -15.36 4.34
N VAL A 139 1.97 -15.92 4.97
CA VAL A 139 3.25 -16.22 4.29
C VAL A 139 3.03 -17.17 3.12
N THR A 140 2.21 -18.21 3.31
CA THR A 140 1.92 -19.21 2.27
C THR A 140 1.21 -18.56 1.09
N LEU A 141 0.19 -17.74 1.34
CA LEU A 141 -0.52 -16.97 0.31
C LEU A 141 0.44 -16.05 -0.45
N LEU A 142 1.21 -15.22 0.26
CA LEU A 142 2.10 -14.23 -0.37
C LEU A 142 3.23 -14.89 -1.20
N ARG A 143 3.60 -16.13 -0.91
CA ARG A 143 4.54 -16.90 -1.75
C ARG A 143 3.93 -17.42 -3.05
N GLN A 144 2.61 -17.59 -3.09
CA GLN A 144 1.86 -18.10 -4.24
C GLN A 144 1.38 -16.98 -5.16
N VAL A 145 1.11 -15.80 -4.60
CA VAL A 145 0.65 -14.63 -5.35
C VAL A 145 1.81 -14.02 -6.14
N GLU A 146 1.53 -13.69 -7.40
CA GLU A 146 2.41 -12.97 -8.30
C GLU A 146 2.00 -11.50 -8.34
N THR A 147 2.98 -10.61 -8.20
CA THR A 147 2.77 -9.17 -8.26
C THR A 147 3.54 -8.60 -9.42
N SER A 148 2.93 -7.65 -10.14
CA SER A 148 3.58 -6.96 -11.24
C SER A 148 4.94 -6.39 -10.82
N ARG A 149 5.87 -6.34 -11.77
CA ARG A 149 7.21 -5.75 -11.56
C ARG A 149 7.15 -4.30 -11.10
N ASP A 150 6.09 -3.56 -11.47
CA ASP A 150 5.86 -2.17 -11.08
C ASP A 150 5.22 -2.04 -9.68
N SER A 151 4.72 -3.13 -9.10
CA SER A 151 4.09 -3.19 -7.76
C SER A 151 5.12 -3.48 -6.67
N TRP A 152 6.23 -2.77 -6.67
CA TRP A 152 7.35 -2.98 -5.74
C TRP A 152 6.97 -2.79 -4.26
N LYS A 153 6.11 -1.82 -3.94
CA LYS A 153 5.61 -1.59 -2.56
C LYS A 153 4.84 -2.80 -2.03
N ALA A 154 4.14 -3.49 -2.93
CA ALA A 154 3.37 -4.68 -2.65
C ALA A 154 4.03 -5.95 -3.19
N ASN A 155 5.36 -5.97 -3.34
CA ASN A 155 6.06 -7.15 -3.83
C ASN A 155 5.78 -8.34 -2.91
N SER A 156 5.05 -9.34 -3.43
CA SER A 156 4.53 -10.44 -2.62
C SER A 156 5.65 -11.26 -1.97
N ARG A 157 6.77 -11.46 -2.66
CA ARG A 157 7.93 -12.20 -2.13
C ARG A 157 8.61 -11.46 -0.99
N ALA A 158 8.84 -10.15 -1.13
CA ALA A 158 9.43 -9.34 -0.06
C ALA A 158 8.52 -9.27 1.17
N LEU A 159 7.20 -9.16 0.95
CA LEU A 159 6.21 -9.20 2.03
C LEU A 159 6.21 -10.58 2.71
N ALA A 160 6.26 -11.67 1.95
CA ALA A 160 6.31 -13.02 2.50
C ALA A 160 7.57 -13.24 3.36
N GLU A 161 8.72 -12.74 2.91
CA GLU A 161 9.98 -12.80 3.67
C GLU A 161 9.87 -11.98 4.96
N TYR A 162 9.34 -10.76 4.89
CA TYR A 162 9.13 -9.92 6.07
C TYR A 162 8.23 -10.60 7.10
N VAL A 163 7.04 -11.03 6.68
CA VAL A 163 6.07 -11.69 7.57
C VAL A 163 6.67 -12.97 8.13
N GLY A 164 7.34 -13.79 7.33
CA GLY A 164 8.01 -15.01 7.79
C GLY A 164 9.05 -14.73 8.87
N ASN A 165 9.89 -13.71 8.67
CA ASN A 165 10.89 -13.30 9.67
C ASN A 165 10.23 -12.77 10.96
N ARG A 166 9.12 -12.04 10.87
CA ARG A 166 8.39 -11.57 12.07
C ARG A 166 7.72 -12.71 12.82
N VAL A 167 7.07 -13.64 12.11
CA VAL A 167 6.44 -14.83 12.69
C VAL A 167 7.47 -15.69 13.42
N ALA A 168 8.66 -15.89 12.83
CA ALA A 168 9.76 -16.61 13.49
C ALA A 168 10.25 -15.91 14.76
N ALA A 169 10.16 -14.57 14.82
CA ALA A 169 10.48 -13.77 16.00
C ALA A 169 9.29 -13.63 16.99
N GLY A 170 8.21 -14.41 16.81
CA GLY A 170 7.04 -14.38 17.68
C GLY A 170 6.15 -13.14 17.52
N ARG A 171 6.28 -12.41 16.40
CA ARG A 171 5.52 -11.21 16.01
C ARG A 171 4.64 -11.50 14.79
N LEU A 172 3.64 -10.67 14.50
CA LEU A 172 2.69 -10.90 13.38
C LEU A 172 2.12 -12.33 13.34
N LYS A 173 1.92 -12.95 14.51
CA LYS A 173 1.37 -14.31 14.63
C LYS A 173 -0.10 -14.36 14.22
N THR A 174 -0.80 -13.26 14.40
CA THR A 174 -2.25 -13.16 14.29
C THR A 174 -2.59 -12.13 13.23
N TRP A 175 -3.56 -12.41 12.39
CA TRP A 175 -3.97 -11.51 11.32
C TRP A 175 -5.48 -11.34 11.29
N THR A 176 -5.91 -10.11 11.05
CA THR A 176 -7.26 -9.88 10.54
C THR A 176 -7.18 -9.93 9.02
N VAL A 177 -8.01 -10.76 8.41
CA VAL A 177 -8.12 -10.91 6.96
C VAL A 177 -9.49 -10.42 6.54
N ILE A 178 -9.53 -9.59 5.51
CA ILE A 178 -10.78 -9.03 4.98
C ILE A 178 -10.87 -9.37 3.50
N LEU A 179 -11.95 -10.00 3.09
CA LEU A 179 -12.34 -10.08 1.69
C LEU A 179 -13.34 -8.96 1.41
N ALA A 180 -12.95 -7.96 0.64
CA ALA A 180 -13.87 -6.94 0.18
C ALA A 180 -14.91 -7.59 -0.76
N GLY A 181 -16.19 -7.32 -0.51
CA GLY A 181 -17.27 -7.89 -1.31
C GLY A 181 -18.52 -7.03 -1.41
N ASN A 182 -18.41 -5.75 -1.03
CA ASN A 182 -19.48 -4.76 -1.12
C ASN A 182 -19.18 -3.75 -2.24
N GLY A 183 -18.58 -4.24 -3.33
CA GLY A 183 -18.30 -3.42 -4.49
C GLY A 183 -19.58 -2.86 -5.12
N ARG A 184 -19.41 -1.89 -6.01
CA ARG A 184 -20.53 -1.25 -6.73
C ARG A 184 -20.67 -1.76 -8.17
N SER A 185 -19.81 -2.69 -8.59
CA SER A 185 -19.98 -3.33 -9.88
C SER A 185 -21.29 -4.12 -9.88
N LYS A 186 -21.84 -4.38 -11.07
CA LYS A 186 -22.99 -5.29 -11.21
C LYS A 186 -22.53 -6.75 -11.37
N VAL A 187 -21.25 -7.02 -11.13
CA VAL A 187 -20.61 -8.32 -11.34
C VAL A 187 -20.34 -8.96 -9.99
N SER A 188 -20.92 -10.14 -9.77
CA SER A 188 -20.66 -10.97 -8.59
C SER A 188 -19.89 -12.22 -9.00
N ARG A 189 -18.95 -12.64 -8.15
CA ARG A 189 -18.17 -13.86 -8.35
C ARG A 189 -18.05 -14.65 -7.06
N LEU A 190 -17.93 -15.97 -7.23
CA LEU A 190 -17.52 -16.85 -6.14
C LEU A 190 -16.00 -16.81 -6.02
N ILE A 191 -15.51 -16.57 -4.81
CA ILE A 191 -14.09 -16.66 -4.46
C ILE A 191 -13.98 -17.68 -3.33
N GLY A 192 -13.62 -18.91 -3.70
CA GLY A 192 -13.87 -20.04 -2.82
C GLY A 192 -15.38 -20.23 -2.62
N PRO A 193 -15.87 -20.40 -1.37
CA PRO A 193 -17.29 -20.56 -1.10
C PRO A 193 -18.05 -19.23 -1.01
N TYR A 194 -17.39 -18.08 -1.18
CA TYR A 194 -17.97 -16.77 -0.86
C TYR A 194 -18.40 -16.00 -2.11
N GLU A 195 -19.69 -15.68 -2.21
CA GLU A 195 -20.23 -14.80 -3.25
C GLU A 195 -19.98 -13.34 -2.88
N VAL A 196 -19.20 -12.64 -3.69
CA VAL A 196 -18.81 -11.24 -3.48
C VAL A 196 -19.11 -10.40 -4.71
N THR A 197 -19.57 -9.16 -4.48
CA THR A 197 -19.70 -8.17 -5.54
C THR A 197 -18.37 -7.47 -5.75
N LEU A 198 -17.87 -7.51 -6.99
CA LEU A 198 -16.54 -7.01 -7.33
C LEU A 198 -16.44 -5.50 -7.14
N THR A 199 -15.26 -5.04 -6.72
CA THR A 199 -14.94 -3.62 -6.59
C THR A 199 -14.93 -2.98 -7.97
N ASP A 200 -15.68 -1.89 -8.13
CA ASP A 200 -15.69 -1.12 -9.37
C ASP A 200 -14.51 -0.15 -9.37
N ARG A 201 -13.60 -0.32 -10.33
CA ARG A 201 -12.44 0.54 -10.56
C ARG A 201 -12.22 0.66 -12.04
N GLU A 202 -12.12 1.90 -12.52
CA GLU A 202 -11.75 2.16 -13.90
C GLU A 202 -10.28 1.76 -14.14
N PRO A 203 -10.02 0.69 -14.93
CA PRO A 203 -8.68 0.21 -15.15
C PRO A 203 -7.98 1.06 -16.22
N ASP A 204 -6.74 1.48 -15.95
CA ASP A 204 -5.87 2.11 -16.93
C ASP A 204 -5.05 1.03 -17.65
N ARG A 205 -5.52 0.63 -18.84
CA ARG A 205 -4.89 -0.40 -19.68
C ARG A 205 -3.77 0.20 -20.52
N HIS A 206 -2.57 -0.34 -20.35
CA HIS A 206 -1.41 0.08 -21.11
C HIS A 206 -1.29 -0.76 -22.40
N GLY A 207 -0.91 -0.12 -23.51
CA GLY A 207 -0.94 -0.75 -24.83
C GLY A 207 0.08 -1.89 -24.97
N GLY A 208 -0.39 -3.07 -25.36
CA GLY A 208 0.40 -4.18 -25.93
C GLY A 208 1.09 -5.14 -24.96
N ASP A 209 1.19 -4.81 -23.65
CA ASP A 209 1.94 -5.60 -22.65
C ASP A 209 1.04 -6.35 -21.65
N GLY A 210 -0.29 -6.22 -21.74
CA GLY A 210 -1.24 -6.85 -20.82
C GLY A 210 -1.22 -6.25 -19.41
N ARG A 211 -0.61 -5.06 -19.23
CA ARG A 211 -0.52 -4.38 -17.93
C ARG A 211 -1.75 -3.55 -17.64
N ILE A 212 -2.22 -3.65 -16.40
CA ILE A 212 -3.40 -2.96 -15.90
C ILE A 212 -3.02 -2.21 -14.63
N THR A 213 -3.27 -0.90 -14.59
CA THR A 213 -3.05 -0.08 -13.39
C THR A 213 -4.37 0.44 -12.85
N ILE A 214 -4.51 0.46 -11.53
CA ILE A 214 -5.70 0.91 -10.82
C ILE A 214 -5.28 1.93 -9.76
N GLY A 215 -6.16 2.88 -9.45
CA GLY A 215 -5.93 3.83 -8.36
C GLY A 215 -5.87 3.18 -6.97
N ARG A 216 -5.59 3.99 -5.94
CA ARG A 216 -5.51 3.55 -4.54
C ARG A 216 -6.70 2.66 -4.15
N LEU A 217 -6.40 1.44 -3.67
CA LEU A 217 -7.41 0.46 -3.28
C LEU A 217 -7.94 0.75 -1.89
N VAL A 218 -7.06 1.17 -0.98
CA VAL A 218 -7.37 1.29 0.44
C VAL A 218 -7.93 2.65 0.79
N SER A 219 -9.10 2.65 1.45
CA SER A 219 -9.59 3.83 2.16
C SER A 219 -9.19 3.80 3.64
N PRO A 220 -9.10 4.95 4.32
CA PRO A 220 -8.87 4.98 5.78
C PRO A 220 -9.90 4.16 6.57
N ALA A 221 -11.13 4.05 6.07
CA ALA A 221 -12.19 3.25 6.69
C ALA A 221 -11.91 1.73 6.64
N ASP A 222 -11.25 1.26 5.58
CA ASP A 222 -10.85 -0.14 5.47
C ASP A 222 -9.71 -0.46 6.43
N GLU A 223 -8.77 0.47 6.58
CA GLU A 223 -7.61 0.31 7.46
C GLU A 223 -7.97 0.42 8.95
N VAL A 224 -9.16 0.86 9.35
CA VAL A 224 -9.57 0.81 10.78
C VAL A 224 -10.40 -0.40 11.13
N ALA A 225 -10.72 -1.25 10.14
CA ALA A 225 -11.70 -2.31 10.31
C ALA A 225 -11.31 -3.42 11.30
N ASP A 226 -10.02 -3.59 11.58
CA ASP A 226 -9.49 -4.53 12.57
C ASP A 226 -9.34 -3.91 13.98
N LEU A 227 -9.64 -2.62 14.14
CA LEU A 227 -9.51 -1.89 15.39
C LEU A 227 -10.85 -1.80 16.13
N ASP A 228 -10.80 -1.94 17.45
CA ASP A 228 -11.94 -1.61 18.31
C ASP A 228 -12.24 -0.11 18.30
N ARG A 229 -13.44 0.27 18.74
CA ARG A 229 -13.88 1.67 18.75
C ARG A 229 -12.94 2.58 19.54
N THR A 230 -12.39 2.13 20.65
CA THR A 230 -11.47 2.92 21.48
C THR A 230 -10.15 3.19 20.74
N ALA A 231 -9.61 2.20 20.05
CA ALA A 231 -8.44 2.35 19.19
C ALA A 231 -8.72 3.28 18.01
N GLN A 232 -9.90 3.18 17.38
CA GLN A 232 -10.30 4.10 16.30
C GLN A 232 -10.40 5.55 16.79
N GLU A 233 -11.03 5.78 17.94
CA GLU A 233 -11.15 7.10 18.57
C GLU A 233 -9.77 7.68 18.92
N ARG A 234 -8.86 6.87 19.48
CA ARG A 234 -7.47 7.29 19.75
C ARG A 234 -6.70 7.66 18.49
N ALA A 235 -6.83 6.86 17.42
CA ALA A 235 -6.19 7.18 16.14
C ALA A 235 -6.70 8.50 15.56
N MET A 236 -8.00 8.75 15.66
CA MET A 236 -8.62 10.00 15.22
C MET A 236 -8.16 11.18 16.08
N GLN A 237 -8.13 11.03 17.41
CA GLN A 237 -7.69 12.08 18.32
C GLN A 237 -6.24 12.48 18.04
N HIS A 238 -5.32 11.53 17.92
CA HIS A 238 -3.92 11.83 17.59
C HIS A 238 -3.78 12.50 16.21
N THR A 239 -4.63 12.15 15.24
CA THR A 239 -4.68 12.81 13.94
C THR A 239 -5.10 14.28 14.06
N ILE A 240 -6.11 14.57 14.89
CA ILE A 240 -6.58 15.93 15.18
C ILE A 240 -5.49 16.71 15.92
N ASP A 241 -4.89 16.15 16.98
CA ASP A 241 -3.84 16.80 17.76
C ASP A 241 -2.63 17.19 16.89
N ALA A 242 -2.24 16.30 15.97
CA ALA A 242 -1.17 16.58 15.02
C ALA A 242 -1.54 17.69 14.02
N TRP A 243 -2.79 17.73 13.56
CA TRP A 243 -3.30 18.80 12.71
C TRP A 243 -3.37 20.16 13.45
N GLU A 244 -3.78 20.17 14.72
CA GLU A 244 -3.87 21.38 15.54
C GLU A 244 -2.51 22.05 15.76
N LYS A 245 -1.43 21.25 15.87
CA LYS A 245 -0.05 21.76 16.03
C LYS A 245 0.54 22.37 14.75
N LYS A 246 -0.11 22.25 13.58
CA LYS A 246 0.41 22.80 12.32
C LYS A 246 0.38 24.34 12.32
N PRO A 247 1.31 25.01 11.63
CA PRO A 247 1.21 26.45 11.40
C PRO A 247 0.11 26.76 10.37
N GLU A 248 -0.44 27.97 10.43
CA GLU A 248 -1.36 28.48 9.42
C GLU A 248 -0.63 28.82 8.10
N PRO A 249 -1.29 28.70 6.93
CA PRO A 249 -2.68 28.25 6.75
C PRO A 249 -2.83 26.73 6.82
N LYS A 250 -3.77 26.25 7.64
CA LYS A 250 -4.11 24.82 7.72
C LYS A 250 -5.08 24.43 6.60
N LYS A 251 -4.99 23.17 6.18
CA LYS A 251 -6.05 22.52 5.40
C LYS A 251 -7.27 22.26 6.30
N ASP A 252 -8.38 21.88 5.69
CA ASP A 252 -9.58 21.43 6.41
C ASP A 252 -9.25 20.42 7.51
N ARG A 253 -10.03 20.49 8.59
CA ARG A 253 -9.92 19.55 9.70
C ARG A 253 -10.11 18.11 9.20
N PRO A 254 -9.23 17.16 9.57
CA PRO A 254 -9.36 15.77 9.16
C PRO A 254 -10.70 15.18 9.58
N LYS A 255 -11.34 14.43 8.68
CA LYS A 255 -12.58 13.68 8.94
C LYS A 255 -12.34 12.19 9.18
N THR A 256 -11.14 11.71 8.92
CA THR A 256 -10.70 10.33 9.14
C THR A 256 -9.33 10.34 9.79
N ALA A 257 -9.03 9.29 10.56
CA ALA A 257 -7.69 9.09 11.10
C ALA A 257 -6.68 8.88 9.96
N SER A 258 -5.45 9.39 10.12
CA SER A 258 -4.38 9.14 9.14
C SER A 258 -3.71 7.78 9.37
N GLY A 259 -3.16 7.20 8.30
CA GLY A 259 -2.61 5.85 8.30
C GLY A 259 -1.56 5.60 9.39
N PRO A 260 -0.56 6.49 9.59
CA PRO A 260 0.45 6.29 10.62
C PRO A 260 -0.11 6.24 12.05
N PHE A 261 -1.16 7.02 12.38
CA PHE A 261 -1.79 6.96 13.70
C PHE A 261 -2.64 5.71 13.87
N ILE A 262 -3.31 5.23 12.82
CA ILE A 262 -4.07 3.97 12.80
C ILE A 262 -3.14 2.79 13.11
N ARG A 263 -2.04 2.67 12.36
CA ARG A 263 -1.07 1.55 12.49
C ARG A 263 -0.39 1.49 13.85
N ARG A 264 -0.28 2.62 14.55
CA ARG A 264 0.23 2.68 15.92
C ARG A 264 -0.74 2.16 16.99
N GLN A 265 -2.03 2.03 16.67
CA GLN A 265 -3.00 1.44 17.58
C GLN A 265 -3.03 -0.08 17.52
N ARG A 266 -2.44 -0.68 16.47
CA ARG A 266 -2.37 -2.13 16.33
C ARG A 266 -1.34 -2.73 17.28
N SER A 267 -1.67 -3.90 17.81
CA SER A 267 -0.68 -4.74 18.49
C SER A 267 0.43 -5.14 17.53
N HIS A 268 1.67 -5.22 18.01
CA HIS A 268 2.83 -5.70 17.25
C HIS A 268 2.69 -7.16 16.79
N ASP A 269 1.77 -7.91 17.40
CA ASP A 269 1.46 -9.28 17.04
C ASP A 269 0.38 -9.40 15.96
N ARG A 270 -0.28 -8.29 15.58
CA ARG A 270 -1.43 -8.28 14.67
C ARG A 270 -1.17 -7.54 13.37
N GLY A 271 -1.26 -8.24 12.24
CA GLY A 271 -1.28 -7.64 10.90
C GLY A 271 -2.71 -7.56 10.32
N LEU A 272 -2.89 -6.72 9.30
CA LEU A 272 -4.13 -6.64 8.53
C LEU A 272 -3.85 -6.95 7.05
N LEU A 273 -4.58 -7.92 6.49
CA LEU A 273 -4.63 -8.19 5.05
C LEU A 273 -6.03 -7.89 4.54
N ILE A 274 -6.14 -7.04 3.51
CA ILE A 274 -7.39 -6.75 2.81
C ILE A 274 -7.24 -7.20 1.37
N VAL A 275 -8.15 -8.04 0.89
CA VAL A 275 -8.19 -8.54 -0.48
C VAL A 275 -9.33 -7.86 -1.21
N TYR A 276 -9.04 -7.31 -2.37
CA TYR A 276 -9.95 -6.58 -3.24
C TYR A 276 -10.10 -7.34 -4.57
N PRO A 277 -11.20 -8.10 -4.73
CA PRO A 277 -11.63 -8.56 -6.03
C PRO A 277 -12.10 -7.36 -6.83
N ILE A 278 -11.50 -7.12 -7.99
CA ILE A 278 -11.74 -5.94 -8.82
C ILE A 278 -12.30 -6.37 -10.16
N ASP A 279 -13.39 -5.73 -10.56
CA ASP A 279 -13.91 -5.85 -11.92
C ASP A 279 -13.04 -5.00 -12.84
N ALA A 280 -12.27 -5.68 -13.68
CA ALA A 280 -11.43 -5.06 -14.70
C ALA A 280 -11.89 -5.42 -16.12
N GLY A 281 -13.09 -5.99 -16.27
CA GLY A 281 -13.63 -6.44 -17.55
C GLY A 281 -12.75 -7.44 -18.29
N LEU A 282 -12.11 -8.36 -17.57
CA LEU A 282 -11.33 -9.46 -18.17
C LEU A 282 -12.24 -10.56 -18.72
N PRO A 283 -11.76 -11.39 -19.67
CA PRO A 283 -12.54 -12.49 -20.22
C PRO A 283 -13.09 -13.43 -19.15
N GLY A 284 -14.36 -13.84 -19.30
CA GLY A 284 -15.02 -14.78 -18.38
C GLY A 284 -15.34 -14.19 -16.99
N ASP A 285 -15.40 -12.87 -16.88
CA ASP A 285 -15.61 -12.12 -15.62
C ASP A 285 -14.60 -12.49 -14.53
N LEU A 286 -13.36 -12.79 -14.95
CA LEU A 286 -12.27 -13.09 -14.03
C LEU A 286 -11.85 -11.79 -13.32
N PRO A 287 -11.91 -11.71 -11.98
CA PRO A 287 -11.51 -10.50 -11.29
C PRO A 287 -9.98 -10.39 -11.21
N LEU A 288 -9.49 -9.15 -11.19
CA LEU A 288 -8.14 -8.88 -10.70
C LEU A 288 -8.15 -8.96 -9.17
N MET A 289 -7.20 -9.69 -8.61
CA MET A 289 -7.08 -9.85 -7.16
C MET A 289 -6.06 -8.87 -6.60
N GLY A 290 -6.55 -7.70 -6.19
CA GLY A 290 -5.75 -6.72 -5.44
C GLY A 290 -5.64 -7.09 -3.98
N PHE A 291 -4.58 -6.64 -3.32
CA PHE A 291 -4.47 -6.74 -1.87
C PHE A 291 -3.78 -5.53 -1.26
N ALA A 292 -4.03 -5.34 0.02
CA ALA A 292 -3.31 -4.41 0.87
C ALA A 292 -2.92 -5.08 2.18
N VAL A 293 -1.67 -4.89 2.57
CA VAL A 293 -1.09 -5.39 3.82
C VAL A 293 -0.73 -4.19 4.69
N SER A 294 -1.40 -4.04 5.82
CA SER A 294 -1.11 -2.98 6.80
C SER A 294 -0.42 -3.57 8.01
N PHE A 295 0.76 -3.03 8.32
CA PHE A 295 1.60 -3.52 9.41
C PHE A 295 1.48 -2.63 10.65
N PRO A 296 1.52 -3.24 11.85
CA PRO A 296 1.64 -2.49 13.09
C PRO A 296 3.00 -1.79 13.15
N PHE A 297 3.07 -0.73 13.95
CA PHE A 297 4.36 -0.14 14.30
C PHE A 297 5.12 -1.05 15.27
N ASP A 298 6.35 -1.39 14.92
CA ASP A 298 7.28 -2.17 15.74
C ASP A 298 8.68 -1.57 15.65
N ALA A 299 9.19 -1.07 16.77
CA ALA A 299 10.51 -0.45 16.86
C ALA A 299 11.66 -1.46 16.67
N GLY A 300 11.41 -2.76 16.93
CA GLY A 300 12.40 -3.84 16.78
C GLY A 300 12.28 -4.60 15.46
N ALA A 301 11.61 -4.02 14.46
CA ALA A 301 11.49 -4.65 13.15
C ALA A 301 12.82 -4.60 12.37
N PRO A 302 13.26 -5.72 11.77
CA PRO A 302 14.44 -5.73 10.93
C PRO A 302 14.18 -4.91 9.67
N LEU A 303 15.25 -4.34 9.15
CA LEU A 303 15.28 -3.87 7.78
C LEU A 303 15.61 -5.07 6.89
N LEU A 304 14.84 -5.27 5.83
CA LEU A 304 15.16 -6.28 4.83
C LEU A 304 16.08 -5.69 3.79
N ASP A 305 17.14 -6.43 3.46
CA ASP A 305 17.97 -6.14 2.29
C ASP A 305 17.11 -6.40 1.04
N TYR A 306 16.66 -5.34 0.40
CA TYR A 306 16.05 -5.40 -0.91
C TYR A 306 17.16 -5.50 -1.96
N ALA A 307 17.40 -6.70 -2.49
CA ALA A 307 18.49 -6.97 -3.41
C ALA A 307 18.10 -6.76 -4.89
N GLU A 308 18.97 -6.00 -5.58
CA GLU A 308 19.24 -5.89 -7.03
C GLU A 308 18.13 -5.53 -8.01
N ASN A 309 16.89 -5.98 -7.83
CA ASN A 309 15.84 -5.73 -8.82
C ASN A 309 15.11 -4.42 -8.63
N SER A 310 15.02 -3.83 -7.44
CA SER A 310 14.29 -2.56 -7.25
C SER A 310 14.94 -1.38 -7.96
N VAL A 311 16.27 -1.32 -8.01
CA VAL A 311 16.99 -0.23 -8.69
C VAL A 311 16.83 -0.35 -10.20
N LYS A 312 17.04 -1.55 -10.76
CA LYS A 312 16.82 -1.84 -12.19
C LYS A 312 15.35 -1.73 -12.58
N GLN A 313 14.41 -2.11 -11.70
CA GLN A 313 12.97 -1.98 -11.91
C GLN A 313 12.53 -0.52 -11.86
N LEU A 314 13.04 0.26 -10.91
CA LEU A 314 12.84 1.71 -10.89
C LEU A 314 13.46 2.33 -12.15
N GLU A 315 14.70 2.00 -12.51
CA GLU A 315 15.32 2.45 -13.76
C GLU A 315 14.48 2.09 -14.99
N SER A 316 13.96 0.85 -15.09
CA SER A 316 13.08 0.43 -16.20
C SER A 316 11.68 1.07 -16.17
N MET A 317 11.18 1.48 -14.99
CA MET A 317 9.95 2.28 -14.91
C MET A 317 10.16 3.66 -15.49
N PHE A 318 11.41 4.12 -15.50
CA PHE A 318 11.81 5.44 -15.94
C PHE A 318 12.48 5.48 -17.34
N GLU A 319 12.66 4.32 -17.97
CA GLU A 319 12.97 4.14 -19.39
C GLU A 319 11.68 4.05 -20.23
#